data_AF-A0A1V6RKN8-F1
#
_entry.id   AF-A0A1V6RKN8-F1
#
_cell.length_a   1.000
_cell.length_b   1.000
_cell.length_c   1.000
_cell.angle_alpha   90.00
_cell.angle_beta   90.00
_cell.angle_gamma   90.00
#
_symmetry.space_group_name_H-M   'P 1'
#
loop_
_entity.id
_entity.type
_entity.pdbx_description
1 polymer ?
#
loop_
_entity_poly.entity_id
_entity_poly.type
_entity_poly.pdbx_seq_one_letter_code
_entity_poly.pdbx_strand_id
1 'polypeptide(L)'
;MSSKDFIIKHMNADHQDSLGLFLQAYCGITSTQAKDAQLEELSTSSLIITAHGTRYSVPIEPPMKNYSEARSRMVAMHKESLKRLGRSEITLTEYRAPRGIHAVIFVLCLLFYVTCFLRSSLQPGSDLYEYLGLQRVPWFPRLVCITQPLVVAIHIIETIALVVTQLKPLNVPVLSGLWWKWVASCFVEGYGSFVRIKQFVKEQKAKNGKSQ
;
A
#
# COMPACT_ATOMS: atom_id res chain seq x y z
N MET A 1 5.03 -40.07 10.46
CA MET A 1 5.45 -38.82 9.79
C MET A 1 6.40 -38.11 10.74
N SER A 2 7.61 -37.74 10.33
CA SER A 2 8.54 -37.07 11.25
C SER A 2 8.07 -35.63 11.53
N SER A 3 8.47 -35.04 12.67
CA SER A 3 8.14 -33.64 12.97
C SER A 3 8.62 -32.68 11.88
N LYS A 4 9.75 -33.00 11.22
CA LYS A 4 10.29 -32.26 10.08
C LYS A 4 9.35 -32.30 8.88
N ASP A 5 8.89 -33.49 8.47
CA ASP A 5 7.99 -33.64 7.32
C ASP A 5 6.65 -32.94 7.54
N PHE A 6 6.16 -32.94 8.79
CA PHE A 6 4.97 -32.19 9.17
C PHE A 6 5.16 -30.69 8.99
N ILE A 7 6.28 -30.13 9.47
CA ILE A 7 6.58 -28.70 9.33
C ILE A 7 6.68 -28.32 7.85
N ILE A 8 7.39 -29.13 7.04
CA ILE A 8 7.54 -28.86 5.60
C ILE A 8 6.17 -28.86 4.92
N LYS A 9 5.35 -29.89 5.17
CA LYS A 9 4.00 -29.99 4.60
C LYS A 9 3.12 -28.81 5.01
N HIS A 10 3.16 -28.41 6.28
CA HIS A 10 2.37 -27.28 6.78
C HIS A 10 2.84 -25.94 6.18
N MET A 11 4.15 -25.71 6.09
CA MET A 11 4.68 -24.49 5.47
C MET A 11 4.29 -24.38 4.00
N ASN A 12 4.33 -25.49 3.26
CA ASN A 12 3.95 -25.54 1.86
C ASN A 12 2.43 -25.46 1.65
N ALA A 13 1.61 -25.85 2.62
CA ALA A 13 0.15 -25.74 2.51
C ALA A 13 -0.34 -24.34 2.87
N ASP A 14 0.15 -23.78 3.98
CA ASP A 14 -0.48 -22.62 4.62
C ASP A 14 0.39 -21.35 4.59
N HIS A 15 1.67 -21.46 4.22
CA HIS A 15 2.65 -20.38 4.37
C HIS A 15 3.57 -20.16 3.15
N GLN A 16 3.14 -20.52 1.94
CA GLN A 16 3.92 -20.30 0.71
C GLN A 16 4.31 -18.82 0.52
N ASP A 17 3.42 -17.89 0.84
CA ASP A 17 3.70 -16.45 0.78
C ASP A 17 4.88 -16.05 1.68
N SER A 18 5.02 -16.69 2.85
CA SER A 18 6.15 -16.45 3.75
C SER A 18 7.46 -16.98 3.16
N LEU A 19 7.43 -18.13 2.48
CA LEU A 19 8.60 -18.68 1.80
C LEU A 19 9.08 -17.73 0.69
N GLY A 20 8.15 -17.18 -0.09
CA GLY A 20 8.47 -16.17 -1.09
C GLY A 20 9.06 -14.88 -0.49
N LEU A 21 8.59 -14.47 0.71
CA LEU A 21 9.17 -13.34 1.45
C LEU A 21 10.59 -13.64 1.94
N PHE A 22 10.86 -14.87 2.40
CA PHE A 22 12.21 -15.27 2.84
C PHE A 22 13.19 -15.19 1.68
N LEU A 23 12.82 -15.72 0.52
CA LEU A 23 13.66 -15.64 -0.68
C LEU A 23 13.96 -14.20 -1.09
N GLN A 24 12.96 -13.33 -1.09
CA GLN A 24 13.15 -11.90 -1.39
C GLN A 24 14.08 -11.22 -0.37
N ALA A 25 13.91 -11.50 0.93
CA ALA A 25 14.62 -10.79 1.99
C ALA A 25 16.06 -11.29 2.24
N TYR A 26 16.31 -12.58 2.04
CA TYR A 26 17.62 -13.20 2.32
C TYR A 26 18.43 -13.49 1.06
N CYS A 27 17.78 -13.82 -0.06
CA CYS A 27 18.45 -14.12 -1.33
C CYS A 27 18.40 -12.94 -2.32
N GLY A 28 17.63 -11.88 -2.03
CA GLY A 28 17.57 -10.68 -2.86
C GLY A 28 16.89 -10.88 -4.22
N ILE A 29 16.15 -11.98 -4.41
CA ILE A 29 15.45 -12.26 -5.66
C ILE A 29 14.15 -11.45 -5.77
N THR A 30 13.65 -11.25 -6.98
CA THR A 30 12.41 -10.50 -7.20
C THR A 30 11.17 -11.28 -6.75
N SER A 31 10.06 -10.57 -6.48
CA SER A 31 8.78 -11.22 -6.14
C SER A 31 8.29 -12.20 -7.20
N THR A 32 8.60 -11.96 -8.48
CA THR A 32 8.26 -12.86 -9.59
C THR A 32 9.09 -14.14 -9.54
N GLN A 33 10.40 -14.04 -9.27
CA GLN A 33 11.27 -15.20 -9.13
C GLN A 33 10.98 -16.02 -7.87
N ALA A 34 10.42 -15.39 -6.84
CA ALA A 34 10.04 -16.04 -5.59
C ALA A 34 8.62 -16.65 -5.63
N LYS A 35 7.93 -16.61 -6.78
CA LYS A 35 6.61 -17.25 -6.92
C LYS A 35 6.72 -18.76 -6.82
N ASP A 36 5.62 -19.38 -6.41
CA ASP A 36 5.47 -20.82 -6.29
C ASP A 36 6.56 -21.46 -5.41
N ALA A 37 7.07 -20.71 -4.43
CA ALA A 37 8.12 -21.15 -3.53
C ALA A 37 7.66 -22.34 -2.67
N GLN A 38 8.47 -23.39 -2.65
CA GLN A 38 8.24 -24.62 -1.88
C GLN A 38 9.44 -24.89 -0.98
N LEU A 39 9.18 -25.18 0.29
CA LEU A 39 10.18 -25.68 1.21
C LEU A 39 10.45 -27.15 0.89
N GLU A 40 11.67 -27.45 0.49
CA GLU A 40 12.10 -28.81 0.11
C GLU A 40 12.80 -29.48 1.29
N GLU A 41 13.72 -28.78 1.93
CA GLU A 41 14.46 -29.29 3.08
C GLU A 41 14.52 -28.29 4.22
N LEU A 42 14.42 -28.83 5.42
CA LEU A 42 14.55 -28.12 6.69
C LEU A 42 15.71 -28.73 7.48
N SER A 43 16.66 -27.88 7.87
CA SER A 43 17.72 -28.19 8.84
C SER A 43 17.55 -27.31 10.08
N THR A 44 18.41 -27.47 11.09
CA THR A 44 18.41 -26.62 12.28
C THR A 44 18.97 -25.22 12.02
N SER A 45 19.79 -25.04 10.99
CA SER A 45 20.49 -23.79 10.68
C SER A 45 20.09 -23.17 9.34
N SER A 46 19.35 -23.88 8.49
CA SER A 46 18.99 -23.42 7.14
C SER A 46 17.71 -24.03 6.61
N LEU A 47 17.12 -23.34 5.64
CA LEU A 47 15.98 -23.75 4.82
C LEU A 47 16.45 -23.89 3.39
N ILE A 48 16.11 -25.00 2.73
CA ILE A 48 16.25 -25.13 1.29
C ILE A 48 14.88 -24.92 0.67
N ILE A 49 14.72 -23.80 -0.02
CA ILE A 49 13.48 -23.39 -0.65
C ILE A 49 13.71 -23.40 -2.16
N THR A 50 12.80 -24.04 -2.89
CA THR A 50 12.84 -24.14 -4.35
C THR A 50 11.79 -23.22 -4.94
N ALA A 51 12.18 -22.39 -5.90
CA ALA A 51 11.28 -21.53 -6.67
C ALA A 51 11.67 -21.57 -8.15
N HIS A 52 10.69 -21.78 -9.03
CA HIS A 52 10.91 -21.98 -10.48
C HIS A 52 12.05 -22.98 -10.81
N GLY A 53 12.16 -24.07 -10.05
CA GLY A 53 13.20 -25.10 -10.24
C GLY A 53 14.60 -24.73 -9.75
N THR A 54 14.79 -23.53 -9.20
CA THR A 54 16.06 -23.11 -8.58
C THR A 54 16.01 -23.32 -7.07
N ARG A 55 17.04 -23.96 -6.50
CA ARG A 55 17.19 -24.18 -5.06
C ARG A 55 17.93 -23.01 -4.41
N TYR A 56 17.35 -22.47 -3.36
CA TYR A 56 17.92 -21.39 -2.56
C TYR A 56 18.14 -21.85 -1.13
N SER A 57 19.24 -21.42 -0.52
CA SER A 57 19.53 -21.67 0.89
C SER A 57 19.30 -20.40 1.69
N VAL A 58 18.37 -20.45 2.65
CA VAL A 58 18.06 -19.34 3.57
C VAL A 58 18.56 -19.70 4.96
N PRO A 59 19.48 -18.93 5.57
CA PRO A 59 19.97 -19.20 6.91
C PRO A 59 18.91 -18.89 7.98
N ILE A 60 18.87 -19.72 9.02
CA ILE A 60 18.08 -19.51 10.23
C ILE A 60 19.00 -18.93 11.30
N GLU A 61 18.81 -17.65 11.60
CA GLU A 61 19.60 -16.94 12.60
C GLU A 61 18.71 -16.42 13.74
N PRO A 62 18.97 -16.78 15.00
CA PRO A 62 19.89 -17.84 15.46
C PRO A 62 19.47 -19.27 15.03
N PRO A 63 20.42 -20.22 14.89
CA PRO A 63 20.10 -21.62 14.64
C PRO A 63 19.19 -22.22 15.73
N MET A 64 18.35 -23.16 15.31
CA MET A 64 17.47 -23.92 16.20
C MET A 64 18.24 -24.97 16.98
N LYS A 65 17.89 -25.17 18.25
CA LYS A 65 18.39 -26.32 19.02
C LYS A 65 17.73 -27.63 18.58
N ASN A 66 16.43 -27.57 18.28
CA ASN A 66 15.62 -28.68 17.80
C ASN A 66 14.37 -28.15 17.08
N TYR A 67 13.61 -29.01 16.42
CA TYR A 67 12.45 -28.62 15.60
C TYR A 67 11.25 -28.05 16.38
N SER A 68 11.23 -28.11 17.72
CA SER A 68 10.18 -27.44 18.50
C SER A 68 10.27 -25.91 18.40
N GLU A 69 11.46 -25.37 18.12
CA GLU A 69 11.68 -23.94 17.91
C GLU A 69 11.28 -23.48 16.48
N ALA A 70 10.95 -24.41 15.56
CA ALA A 70 10.73 -24.06 14.16
C ALA A 70 9.66 -22.99 13.98
N ARG A 71 8.52 -23.13 14.68
CA ARG A 71 7.44 -22.15 14.60
C ARG A 71 7.88 -20.75 15.01
N SER A 72 8.55 -20.63 16.16
CA SER A 72 8.98 -19.32 16.66
C SER A 72 10.05 -18.70 15.76
N ARG A 73 10.97 -19.50 15.20
CA ARG A 73 11.95 -19.03 14.21
C ARG A 73 11.31 -18.56 12.92
N MET A 74 10.37 -19.31 12.34
CA MET A 74 9.71 -18.89 11.09
C MET A 74 8.91 -17.61 11.27
N VAL A 75 8.21 -17.45 12.40
CA VAL A 75 7.49 -16.20 12.70
C VAL A 75 8.46 -15.02 12.85
N ALA A 76 9.60 -15.22 13.52
CA ALA A 76 10.62 -14.18 13.63
C ALA A 76 11.23 -13.82 12.26
N MET A 77 11.58 -14.83 11.45
CA MET A 77 12.09 -14.63 10.09
C MET A 77 11.06 -13.93 9.19
N HIS A 78 9.77 -14.21 9.36
CA HIS A 78 8.70 -13.52 8.63
C HIS A 78 8.65 -12.03 8.97
N LYS A 79 8.63 -11.70 10.27
CA LYS A 79 8.65 -10.30 10.72
C LYS A 79 9.90 -9.55 10.26
N GLU A 80 11.05 -10.20 10.32
CA GLU A 80 12.32 -9.63 9.86
C GLU A 80 12.32 -9.45 8.33
N SER A 81 11.77 -10.39 7.57
CA SER A 81 11.64 -10.28 6.11
C SER A 81 10.76 -9.11 5.70
N LEU A 82 9.62 -8.91 6.38
CA LEU A 82 8.76 -7.75 6.15
C LEU A 82 9.51 -6.44 6.43
N LYS A 83 10.25 -6.37 7.53
CA LYS A 83 11.07 -5.20 7.89
C LYS A 83 12.15 -4.90 6.83
N ARG A 84 12.90 -5.91 6.39
CA ARG A 84 13.93 -5.77 5.34
C ARG A 84 13.36 -5.30 4.02
N LEU A 85 12.15 -5.76 3.67
CA LEU A 85 11.46 -5.38 2.43
C LEU A 85 10.66 -4.07 2.53
N GLY A 86 10.60 -3.43 3.70
CA GLY A 86 9.79 -2.23 3.94
C GLY A 86 8.28 -2.48 3.80
N ARG A 87 7.83 -3.71 4.10
CA ARG A 87 6.43 -4.15 4.02
C ARG A 87 5.81 -4.25 5.41
N SER A 88 4.50 -4.08 5.46
CA SER A 88 3.69 -4.28 6.66
C SER A 88 3.07 -5.67 6.64
N GLU A 89 2.81 -6.21 7.84
CA GLU A 89 2.05 -7.46 8.03
C GLU A 89 0.58 -7.31 7.61
N ILE A 90 0.08 -6.07 7.62
CA ILE A 90 -1.27 -5.73 7.17
C ILE A 90 -1.25 -5.41 5.69
N THR A 91 -2.09 -6.11 4.94
CA THR A 91 -2.35 -5.82 3.53
C THR A 91 -3.59 -4.94 3.41
N LEU A 92 -3.50 -3.88 2.61
CA LEU A 92 -4.65 -3.05 2.27
C LEU A 92 -5.43 -3.73 1.14
N THR A 93 -6.59 -4.28 1.46
CA THR A 93 -7.40 -5.10 0.55
C THR A 93 -8.62 -4.37 -0.01
N GLU A 94 -9.04 -3.26 0.61
CA GLU A 94 -10.26 -2.55 0.25
C GLU A 94 -10.03 -1.05 0.06
N TYR A 95 -10.93 -0.45 -0.73
CA TYR A 95 -11.03 1.00 -0.88
C TYR A 95 -12.16 1.52 0.00
N ARG A 96 -11.90 2.58 0.74
CA ARG A 96 -12.91 3.29 1.53
C ARG A 96 -13.14 4.67 0.94
N ALA A 97 -14.32 4.90 0.40
CA ALA A 97 -14.72 6.20 -0.14
C ALA A 97 -14.77 7.27 0.97
N PRO A 98 -14.53 8.55 0.64
CA PRO A 98 -14.70 9.64 1.59
C PRO A 98 -16.16 9.73 2.07
N ARG A 99 -16.35 9.98 3.37
CA ARG A 99 -17.66 10.12 4.03
C ARG A 99 -17.68 11.35 4.93
N GLY A 100 -18.87 11.89 5.20
CA GLY A 100 -19.05 13.06 6.05
C GLY A 100 -18.26 14.27 5.55
N ILE A 101 -17.50 14.91 6.42
CA ILE A 101 -16.70 16.10 6.10
C ILE A 101 -15.70 15.82 4.96
N HIS A 102 -15.10 14.63 4.90
CA HIS A 102 -14.19 14.27 3.82
C HIS A 102 -14.88 14.21 2.45
N ALA A 103 -16.16 13.82 2.40
CA ALA A 103 -16.92 13.83 1.15
C ALA A 103 -17.18 15.27 0.67
N VAL A 104 -17.47 16.19 1.59
CA VAL A 104 -17.62 17.61 1.28
C VAL A 104 -16.31 18.19 0.73
N ILE A 105 -15.18 17.91 1.39
CA ILE A 105 -13.85 18.34 0.93
C ILE A 105 -13.55 17.76 -0.45
N PHE A 106 -13.81 16.47 -0.67
CA PHE A 106 -13.61 15.83 -1.97
C PHE A 106 -14.40 16.54 -3.08
N VAL A 107 -15.68 16.84 -2.85
CA VAL A 107 -16.52 17.54 -3.84
C VAL A 107 -16.00 18.96 -4.08
N LEU A 108 -15.62 19.69 -3.04
CA LEU A 108 -15.07 21.04 -3.18
C LEU A 108 -13.76 21.04 -3.99
N CYS A 109 -12.84 20.13 -3.68
CA CYS A 109 -11.60 20.00 -4.44
C CYS A 109 -11.87 19.57 -5.89
N LEU A 110 -12.81 18.65 -6.12
CA LEU A 110 -13.20 18.26 -7.48
C LEU A 110 -13.75 19.43 -8.29
N LEU A 111 -14.66 20.23 -7.72
CA LEU A 111 -15.17 21.44 -8.35
C LEU A 111 -14.04 22.43 -8.64
N PHE A 112 -13.08 22.55 -7.73
CA PHE A 112 -11.89 23.37 -7.91
C PHE A 112 -10.95 22.85 -9.01
N TYR A 113 -10.95 21.55 -9.33
CA TYR A 113 -10.29 21.05 -10.54
C TYR A 113 -11.09 21.36 -11.81
N VAL A 114 -12.43 21.28 -11.75
CA VAL A 114 -13.29 21.60 -12.90
C VAL A 114 -13.12 23.06 -13.35
N THR A 115 -12.90 24.00 -12.43
CA THR A 115 -12.62 25.40 -12.78
C THR A 115 -11.36 25.60 -13.63
N CYS A 116 -10.46 24.59 -13.69
CA CYS A 116 -9.28 24.62 -14.57
C CYS A 116 -9.70 24.57 -16.05
N PHE A 117 -10.67 23.72 -16.37
CA PHE A 117 -11.21 23.58 -17.72
C PHE A 117 -12.08 24.77 -18.13
N LEU A 118 -12.68 25.45 -17.15
CA LEU A 118 -13.49 26.65 -17.37
C LEU A 118 -12.68 27.95 -17.27
N ARG A 119 -11.35 27.89 -17.23
CA ARG A 119 -10.51 29.09 -16.97
C ARG A 119 -10.75 30.22 -17.97
N SER A 120 -10.92 29.90 -19.25
CA SER A 120 -11.31 30.89 -20.28
C SER A 120 -12.72 31.44 -20.05
N SER A 121 -13.63 30.60 -19.58
CA SER A 121 -15.02 30.95 -19.22
C SER A 121 -15.16 31.65 -17.86
N LEU A 122 -14.07 31.83 -17.11
CA LEU A 122 -14.02 32.55 -15.83
C LEU A 122 -13.32 33.90 -15.96
N GLN A 123 -12.98 34.31 -17.19
CA GLN A 123 -12.41 35.63 -17.47
C GLN A 123 -13.51 36.66 -17.79
N PRO A 124 -13.25 37.95 -17.49
CA PRO A 124 -14.16 39.03 -17.86
C PRO A 124 -14.52 39.00 -19.35
N GLY A 125 -15.81 39.16 -19.67
CA GLY A 125 -16.32 39.12 -21.04
C GLY A 125 -16.72 37.73 -21.57
N SER A 126 -16.64 36.68 -20.76
CA SER A 126 -17.17 35.35 -21.12
C SER A 126 -18.61 35.17 -20.61
N ASP A 127 -19.43 34.42 -21.35
CA ASP A 127 -20.85 34.23 -21.04
C ASP A 127 -21.09 33.67 -19.63
N LEU A 128 -20.23 32.75 -19.19
CA LEU A 128 -20.32 32.14 -17.85
C LEU A 128 -19.88 33.10 -16.74
N TYR A 129 -18.90 33.98 -17.00
CA TYR A 129 -18.49 35.02 -16.06
C TYR A 129 -19.58 36.06 -15.83
N GLU A 130 -20.27 36.45 -16.90
CA GLU A 130 -21.39 37.40 -16.86
C GLU A 130 -22.65 36.77 -16.24
N TYR A 131 -23.01 35.55 -16.63
CA TYR A 131 -24.17 34.83 -16.10
C TYR A 131 -24.07 34.57 -14.59
N LEU A 132 -22.88 34.19 -14.10
CA LEU A 132 -22.64 33.96 -12.67
C LEU A 132 -22.45 35.27 -11.88
N GLY A 133 -22.45 36.43 -12.54
CA GLY A 133 -22.28 37.73 -11.89
C GLY A 133 -20.93 37.90 -11.21
N LEU A 134 -19.88 37.24 -11.70
CA LEU A 134 -18.53 37.25 -11.10
C LEU A 134 -17.88 38.64 -11.12
N GLN A 135 -18.43 39.59 -11.88
CA GLN A 135 -18.11 41.02 -11.80
C GLN A 135 -18.25 41.60 -10.39
N ARG A 136 -19.18 41.08 -9.57
CA ARG A 136 -19.38 41.52 -8.18
C ARG A 136 -18.30 40.99 -7.24
N VAL A 137 -17.56 39.97 -7.65
CA VAL A 137 -16.53 39.28 -6.86
C VAL A 137 -15.27 39.01 -7.71
N PRO A 138 -14.63 40.06 -8.26
CA PRO A 138 -13.57 39.91 -9.27
C PRO A 138 -12.28 39.29 -8.70
N TRP A 139 -12.12 39.27 -7.38
CA TRP A 139 -11.00 38.63 -6.71
C TRP A 139 -11.07 37.09 -6.78
N PHE A 140 -12.28 36.51 -6.86
CA PHE A 140 -12.47 35.07 -6.76
C PHE A 140 -11.87 34.30 -7.96
N PRO A 141 -12.15 34.65 -9.23
CA PRO A 141 -11.53 33.98 -10.37
C PRO A 141 -10.00 34.15 -10.40
N ARG A 142 -9.50 35.30 -9.93
CA ARG A 142 -8.07 35.60 -9.84
C ARG A 142 -7.39 34.74 -8.78
N LEU A 143 -8.01 34.60 -7.61
CA LEU A 143 -7.54 33.72 -6.54
C LEU A 143 -7.49 32.28 -7.00
N VAL A 144 -8.55 31.79 -7.66
CA VAL A 144 -8.60 30.42 -8.22
C VAL A 144 -7.45 30.22 -9.21
N CYS A 145 -7.27 31.15 -10.17
CA CYS A 145 -6.19 31.04 -11.17
C CYS A 145 -4.77 30.99 -10.56
N ILE A 146 -4.53 31.67 -9.44
CA ILE A 146 -3.22 31.72 -8.77
C ILE A 146 -3.01 30.49 -7.88
N THR A 147 -4.01 30.12 -7.09
CA THR A 147 -3.90 29.06 -6.08
C THR A 147 -3.99 27.66 -6.70
N GLN A 148 -4.70 27.51 -7.81
CA GLN A 148 -4.93 26.23 -8.45
C GLN A 148 -3.66 25.46 -8.83
N PRO A 149 -2.67 26.03 -9.54
CA PRO A 149 -1.44 25.30 -9.85
C PRO A 149 -0.68 24.86 -8.58
N LEU A 150 -0.75 25.64 -7.49
CA LEU A 150 -0.13 25.28 -6.21
C LEU A 150 -0.82 24.08 -5.57
N VAL A 151 -2.15 24.07 -5.53
CA VAL A 151 -2.94 22.94 -5.00
C VAL A 151 -2.68 21.68 -5.82
N VAL A 152 -2.65 21.78 -7.16
CA VAL A 152 -2.32 20.65 -8.04
C VAL A 152 -0.93 20.11 -7.72
N ALA A 153 0.07 20.98 -7.57
CA ALA A 153 1.43 20.57 -7.23
C ALA A 153 1.48 19.85 -5.87
N ILE A 154 0.78 20.36 -4.86
CA ILE A 154 0.68 19.73 -3.53
C ILE A 154 0.04 18.34 -3.65
N HIS A 155 -1.09 18.20 -4.35
CA HIS A 155 -1.77 16.91 -4.49
C HIS A 155 -0.94 15.89 -5.29
N ILE A 156 -0.11 16.32 -6.24
CA ILE A 156 0.87 15.45 -6.90
C ILE A 156 1.88 14.93 -5.87
N ILE A 157 2.46 15.81 -5.06
CA ILE A 157 3.43 15.43 -4.01
C ILE A 157 2.78 14.47 -3.01
N GLU A 158 1.57 14.78 -2.55
CA GLU A 158 0.81 13.92 -1.63
C GLU A 158 0.50 12.56 -2.25
N THR A 159 0.15 12.51 -3.53
CA THR A 159 -0.12 11.25 -4.25
C THR A 159 1.14 10.40 -4.34
N ILE A 160 2.30 11.01 -4.65
CA ILE A 160 3.59 10.32 -4.65
C ILE A 160 3.91 9.79 -3.25
N ALA A 161 3.73 10.63 -2.22
CA ALA A 161 3.93 10.23 -0.83
C ALA A 161 2.99 9.09 -0.42
N LEU A 162 1.74 9.07 -0.87
CA LEU A 162 0.78 8.00 -0.60
C LEU A 162 1.25 6.68 -1.21
N VAL A 163 1.68 6.70 -2.47
CA VAL A 163 2.17 5.51 -3.17
C VAL A 163 3.38 4.92 -2.45
N VAL A 164 4.37 5.75 -2.10
CA VAL A 164 5.63 5.30 -1.50
C VAL A 164 5.49 4.91 -0.03
N THR A 165 4.73 5.68 0.76
CA THR A 165 4.68 5.51 2.22
C THR A 165 3.48 4.69 2.71
N GLN A 166 2.42 4.56 1.92
CA GLN A 166 1.21 3.84 2.32
C GLN A 166 0.98 2.61 1.44
N LEU A 167 0.78 2.79 0.13
CA LEU A 167 0.34 1.70 -0.75
C LEU A 167 1.39 0.60 -0.91
N LYS A 168 2.66 0.98 -1.13
CA LYS A 168 3.76 0.00 -1.26
C LYS A 168 3.98 -0.79 0.04
N PRO A 169 4.11 -0.16 1.23
CA PRO A 169 4.25 -0.91 2.48
C PRO A 169 3.04 -1.78 2.81
N LEU A 170 1.82 -1.39 2.43
CA LEU A 170 0.60 -2.17 2.67
C LEU A 170 0.30 -3.19 1.56
N ASN A 171 1.32 -3.55 0.76
CA ASN A 171 1.27 -4.59 -0.27
C ASN A 171 0.19 -4.39 -1.34
N VAL A 172 -0.17 -3.15 -1.67
CA VAL A 172 -1.12 -2.87 -2.76
C VAL A 172 -0.41 -3.06 -4.11
N PRO A 173 -0.90 -3.94 -5.00
CA PRO A 173 -0.26 -4.14 -6.28
C PRO A 173 -0.33 -2.89 -7.14
N VAL A 174 0.82 -2.47 -7.68
CA VAL A 174 0.94 -1.28 -8.54
C VAL A 174 0.06 -1.45 -9.77
N LEU A 175 -0.64 -0.38 -10.17
CA LEU A 175 -1.60 -0.34 -11.29
C LEU A 175 -2.84 -1.25 -11.13
N SER A 176 -3.05 -1.89 -9.99
CA SER A 176 -4.31 -2.59 -9.73
C SER A 176 -5.50 -1.62 -9.67
N GLY A 177 -6.71 -2.14 -9.83
CA GLY A 177 -7.92 -1.32 -9.66
C GLY A 177 -8.03 -0.69 -8.27
N LEU A 178 -7.52 -1.36 -7.23
CA LEU A 178 -7.44 -0.81 -5.88
C LEU A 178 -6.43 0.34 -5.79
N TRP A 179 -5.26 0.17 -6.42
CA TRP A 179 -4.23 1.20 -6.49
C TRP A 179 -4.76 2.47 -7.14
N TRP A 180 -5.43 2.35 -8.28
CA TRP A 180 -6.02 3.49 -8.98
C TRP A 180 -7.11 4.20 -8.18
N LYS A 181 -7.95 3.47 -7.45
CA LYS A 181 -8.96 4.08 -6.57
C LYS A 181 -8.30 4.96 -5.50
N TRP A 182 -7.24 4.50 -4.85
CA TRP A 182 -6.54 5.27 -3.83
C TRP A 182 -5.77 6.46 -4.41
N VAL A 183 -5.10 6.26 -5.55
CA VAL A 183 -4.35 7.31 -6.26
C VAL A 183 -5.27 8.41 -6.75
N ALA A 184 -6.36 8.06 -7.44
CA ALA A 184 -7.34 9.03 -7.92
C ALA A 184 -8.01 9.78 -6.76
N SER A 185 -8.35 9.08 -5.68
CA SER A 185 -8.94 9.72 -4.50
C SER A 185 -7.98 10.71 -3.84
N CYS A 186 -6.71 10.33 -3.64
CA CYS A 186 -5.69 11.20 -3.08
C CYS A 186 -5.36 12.39 -3.98
N PHE A 187 -5.35 12.19 -5.30
CA PHE A 187 -5.14 13.29 -6.23
C PHE A 187 -6.27 14.33 -6.16
N VAL A 188 -7.51 13.90 -5.89
CA VAL A 188 -8.64 14.84 -5.76
C VAL A 188 -8.68 15.50 -4.39
N GLU A 189 -8.57 14.77 -3.28
CA GLU A 189 -8.81 15.32 -1.93
C GLU A 189 -7.55 15.53 -1.09
N GLY A 190 -6.39 15.10 -1.57
CA GLY A 190 -5.12 15.17 -0.85
C GLY A 190 -5.05 14.28 0.38
N TYR A 191 -4.63 14.88 1.50
CA TYR A 191 -4.37 14.24 2.79
C TYR A 191 -5.53 13.38 3.35
N GLY A 192 -6.78 13.63 2.96
CA GLY A 192 -7.95 12.86 3.41
C GLY A 192 -7.81 11.34 3.18
N SER A 193 -7.14 10.95 2.11
CA SER A 193 -6.82 9.56 1.79
C SER A 193 -5.92 8.88 2.84
N PHE A 194 -4.90 9.58 3.35
CA PHE A 194 -3.99 9.08 4.39
C PHE A 194 -4.72 8.78 5.70
N VAL A 195 -5.65 9.65 6.08
CA VAL A 195 -6.45 9.46 7.31
C VAL A 195 -7.25 8.16 7.22
N ARG A 196 -7.88 7.89 6.07
CA ARG A 196 -8.68 6.68 5.88
C ARG A 196 -7.84 5.41 5.87
N ILE A 197 -6.65 5.44 5.25
CA ILE A 197 -5.72 4.30 5.29
C ILE A 197 -5.25 4.04 6.73
N LYS A 198 -4.85 5.10 7.47
CA LYS A 198 -4.43 4.97 8.87
C LYS A 198 -5.55 4.38 9.74
N GLN A 199 -6.79 4.78 9.52
CA GLN A 199 -7.94 4.22 10.20
C GLN A 199 -8.13 2.73 9.89
N PHE A 200 -8.04 2.33 8.61
CA PHE A 200 -8.08 0.92 8.21
C PHE A 200 -6.99 0.11 8.92
N VAL A 201 -5.75 0.59 8.92
CA VAL A 201 -4.62 -0.07 9.58
C VAL A 201 -4.87 -0.20 11.09
N LYS A 202 -5.38 0.85 11.74
CA LYS A 202 -5.71 0.81 13.18
C LYS A 202 -6.78 -0.24 13.48
N GLU A 203 -7.83 -0.32 12.67
CA GLU A 203 -8.90 -1.30 12.82
C GLU A 203 -8.39 -2.74 12.60
N GLN A 204 -7.55 -2.97 11.59
CA GLN A 204 -6.96 -4.29 11.35
C GLN A 204 -6.02 -4.72 12.48
N LYS A 205 -5.19 -3.81 13.01
CA LYS A 205 -4.37 -4.09 14.20
C LYS A 205 -5.23 -4.47 15.40
N ALA A 206 -6.34 -3.77 15.63
CA ALA A 206 -7.25 -4.07 16.73
C ALA A 206 -7.96 -5.41 16.56
N LYS A 207 -8.27 -5.84 15.33
CA LYS A 207 -8.82 -7.17 15.05
C LYS A 207 -7.78 -8.27 15.29
N ASN A 208 -6.57 -8.10 14.76
CA ASN A 208 -5.50 -9.09 14.91
C ASN A 208 -5.06 -9.26 16.36
N GLY A 209 -5.00 -8.17 17.13
CA GLY A 209 -4.67 -8.22 18.57
C GLY A 209 -5.78 -8.76 19.48
N LYS A 210 -7.02 -8.90 18.98
CA LYS A 210 -8.12 -9.58 19.68
C LYS A 210 -8.25 -11.06 19.31
N SER A 211 -7.58 -11.49 18.25
CA SER A 211 -7.65 -12.85 17.71
C SER A 211 -6.40 -13.69 18.05
N GLN A 212 -5.45 -13.12 18.80
CA GLN A 212 -4.32 -13.78 19.46
C GLN A 212 -4.62 -13.89 20.95
#